data_AF-A0A365L783-F1
#
_entry.id   AF-A0A365L783-F1
#
_cell.length_a   1.000
_cell.length_b   1.000
_cell.length_c   1.000
_cell.angle_alpha   90.00
_cell.angle_beta   90.00
_cell.angle_gamma   90.00
#
_symmetry.space_group_name_H-M   'P 1'
#
loop_
_entity.id
_entity.type
_entity.pdbx_description
1 polymer ?
#
loop_
_entity_poly.entity_id
_entity_poly.type
_entity_poly.pdbx_seq_one_letter_code
_entity_poly.pdbx_strand_id
1 'polypeptide(L)'
;MKSKLTDVRRLMDDSVFEGEKFTDKHKRQVLNRITKEEQKVNWVPRSLSVVFSLILIVPVAYLLNSVLNEAPVQQGNPDGAEQPQTPQQEPIESLVPPVLENPEADEETEVTPNEEENDTAADGVFELTPEELAAYENFSADFDTAHLKDLDPISVAKLYVWAGYNQNYEVEYELLTDREESIMWSKEEHLDMSQDFKSTPQEVLALFNNIENGEFIQPNESEGYIRYYPTEDKGPEAKKGFGMLQNEDGAWQVRFMPLQ
;
A
#
# COMPACT_ATOMS: atom_id res chain seq x y z
N MET A 1 -1.51 -4.42 52.14
CA MET A 1 -2.33 -4.00 50.98
C MET A 1 -2.39 -5.03 49.84
N LYS A 2 -1.41 -5.93 49.67
CA LYS A 2 -1.42 -6.91 48.57
C LYS A 2 -2.57 -7.93 48.59
N SER A 3 -3.09 -8.34 49.75
CA SER A 3 -4.10 -9.42 49.81
C SER A 3 -5.48 -9.01 49.27
N LYS A 4 -5.88 -7.75 49.44
CA LYS A 4 -7.20 -7.28 49.00
C LYS A 4 -7.35 -7.24 47.49
N LEU A 5 -6.26 -6.97 46.77
CA LEU A 5 -6.26 -6.87 45.32
C LEU A 5 -6.34 -8.26 44.67
N THR A 6 -5.71 -9.25 45.29
CA THR A 6 -5.81 -10.65 44.87
C THR A 6 -7.21 -11.22 45.12
N ASP A 7 -7.85 -10.87 46.24
CA ASP A 7 -9.22 -11.30 46.54
C ASP A 7 -10.25 -10.68 45.57
N VAL A 8 -10.09 -9.40 45.23
CA VAL A 8 -10.96 -8.74 44.24
C VAL A 8 -10.79 -9.36 42.86
N ARG A 9 -9.55 -9.65 42.44
CA ARG A 9 -9.29 -10.31 41.15
C ARG A 9 -9.90 -11.71 41.10
N ARG A 10 -9.76 -12.49 42.16
CA ARG A 10 -10.35 -13.83 42.27
C ARG A 10 -11.88 -13.79 42.22
N LEU A 11 -12.52 -12.83 42.88
CA LEU A 11 -13.98 -12.69 42.86
C LEU A 11 -14.51 -12.22 41.49
N MET A 12 -13.75 -11.42 40.75
CA MET A 12 -14.11 -11.06 39.37
C MET A 12 -13.98 -12.25 38.43
N ASP A 13 -12.90 -13.02 38.57
CA ASP A 13 -12.68 -14.23 37.76
C ASP A 13 -13.78 -15.28 38.03
N ASP A 14 -14.17 -15.48 39.30
CA ASP A 14 -15.21 -16.44 39.69
C ASP A 14 -16.65 -16.02 39.31
N SER A 15 -16.94 -14.71 39.25
CA SER A 15 -18.32 -14.21 38.98
C SER A 15 -18.61 -13.88 37.54
N VAL A 16 -17.60 -13.43 36.78
CA VAL A 16 -17.78 -12.96 35.39
C VAL A 16 -17.47 -14.06 34.38
N PHE A 17 -16.60 -15.01 34.72
CA PHE A 17 -16.07 -15.97 33.75
C PHE A 17 -16.31 -17.45 34.10
N GLU A 18 -17.16 -17.76 35.07
CA GLU A 18 -17.56 -19.15 35.46
C GLU A 18 -16.38 -20.13 35.62
N GLY A 19 -15.19 -19.64 36.02
CA GLY A 19 -13.98 -20.45 36.18
C GLY A 19 -13.07 -20.55 34.94
N GLU A 20 -13.44 -19.94 33.81
CA GLU A 20 -12.54 -19.73 32.68
C GLU A 20 -11.64 -18.51 32.93
N LYS A 21 -10.33 -18.66 32.73
CA LYS A 21 -9.41 -17.53 32.88
C LYS A 21 -9.67 -16.52 31.76
N PHE A 22 -9.67 -15.24 32.10
CA PHE A 22 -9.71 -14.17 31.13
C PHE A 22 -8.42 -14.19 30.27
N THR A 23 -8.50 -14.82 29.11
CA THR A 23 -7.40 -14.96 28.15
C THR A 23 -7.21 -13.69 27.34
N ASP A 24 -6.09 -13.59 26.62
CA ASP A 24 -5.84 -12.46 25.73
C ASP A 24 -6.83 -12.42 24.55
N LYS A 25 -7.42 -13.57 24.18
CA LYS A 25 -8.53 -13.65 23.22
C LYS A 25 -9.79 -12.95 23.75
N HIS A 26 -10.11 -13.10 25.04
CA HIS A 26 -11.22 -12.40 25.67
C HIS A 26 -10.98 -10.89 25.76
N LYS A 27 -9.74 -10.45 26.02
CA LYS A 27 -9.37 -9.02 25.96
C LYS A 27 -9.62 -8.43 24.58
N ARG A 28 -9.16 -9.11 23.52
CA ARG A 28 -9.38 -8.67 22.13
C ARG A 28 -10.88 -8.58 21.79
N GLN A 29 -11.70 -9.55 22.23
CA GLN A 29 -13.14 -9.50 22.04
C GLN A 29 -13.83 -8.34 22.78
N VAL A 30 -13.40 -8.03 24.00
CA VAL A 30 -13.96 -6.90 24.77
C VAL A 30 -13.56 -5.57 24.14
N LEU A 31 -12.31 -5.41 23.71
CA LEU A 31 -11.84 -4.21 23.02
C LEU A 31 -12.64 -3.95 21.74
N ASN A 32 -12.82 -4.97 20.89
CA ASN A 32 -13.60 -4.85 19.66
C ASN A 32 -15.09 -4.52 19.89
N ARG A 33 -15.65 -4.88 21.04
CA ARG A 33 -17.05 -4.55 21.38
C ARG A 33 -17.20 -3.10 21.83
N ILE A 34 -16.24 -2.56 22.59
CA ILE A 34 -16.28 -1.19 23.10
C ILE A 34 -16.11 -0.18 21.95
N THR A 35 -15.15 -0.39 21.05
CA THR A 35 -14.95 0.48 19.88
C THR A 35 -16.15 0.49 18.93
N LYS A 36 -16.89 -0.63 18.83
CA LYS A 36 -18.10 -0.72 18.01
C LYS A 36 -19.31 0.03 18.61
N GLU A 37 -19.36 0.23 19.93
CA GLU A 37 -20.45 0.96 20.57
C GLU A 37 -20.27 2.49 20.55
N GLU A 38 -19.02 2.99 20.60
CA GLU A 38 -18.74 4.43 20.46
C GLU A 38 -19.13 4.98 19.07
N GLN A 39 -19.07 4.15 18.02
CA GLN A 39 -19.47 4.54 16.66
C GLN A 39 -20.96 4.87 16.48
N LYS A 40 -21.85 4.46 17.39
CA LYS A 40 -23.29 4.71 17.23
C LYS A 40 -23.75 6.12 17.63
N VAL A 41 -22.88 6.95 18.22
CA VAL A 41 -23.29 8.22 18.83
C VAL A 41 -23.15 9.44 17.90
N ASN A 42 -22.44 9.36 16.78
CA ASN A 42 -22.16 10.51 15.90
C ASN A 42 -22.87 10.47 14.53
N TRP A 43 -24.20 10.29 14.52
CA TRP A 43 -25.00 10.42 13.31
C TRP A 43 -25.58 11.84 13.18
N VAL A 44 -24.93 12.72 12.41
CA VAL A 44 -25.49 14.01 11.98
C VAL A 44 -25.77 13.98 10.47
N PRO A 45 -27.02 14.22 10.01
CA PRO A 45 -27.40 14.04 8.61
C PRO A 45 -26.83 15.12 7.68
N ARG A 46 -26.43 14.69 6.47
CA ARG A 46 -25.73 15.41 5.39
C ARG A 46 -26.44 16.67 4.81
N SER A 47 -27.58 17.10 5.34
CA SER A 47 -28.36 18.22 4.77
C SER A 47 -27.85 19.61 5.14
N LEU A 48 -26.97 19.76 6.14
CA LEU A 48 -26.45 21.06 6.56
C LEU A 48 -25.27 21.58 5.72
N SER A 49 -24.51 20.70 5.05
CA SER A 49 -23.30 21.11 4.32
C SER A 49 -23.59 21.81 2.98
N VAL A 50 -24.73 21.52 2.35
CA VAL A 50 -25.06 22.05 1.01
C VAL A 50 -25.41 23.54 1.04
N VAL A 51 -25.96 24.03 2.15
CA VAL A 51 -26.38 25.43 2.28
C VAL A 51 -25.18 26.39 2.39
N PHE A 52 -24.06 25.94 2.97
CA PHE A 52 -22.86 26.76 3.11
C PHE A 52 -22.05 26.91 1.81
N SER A 53 -22.09 25.92 0.91
CA SER A 53 -21.33 25.97 -0.35
C SER A 53 -21.89 27.00 -1.35
N LEU A 54 -23.22 27.18 -1.40
CA LEU A 54 -23.87 28.12 -2.32
C LEU A 54 -23.62 29.61 -2.01
N ILE A 55 -23.25 29.95 -0.77
CA ILE A 55 -23.03 31.35 -0.36
C ILE A 55 -21.67 31.88 -0.84
N LEU A 56 -20.68 31.02 -1.12
CA LEU A 56 -19.33 31.43 -1.50
C LEU A 56 -19.10 31.56 -3.03
N ILE A 57 -19.91 30.90 -3.86
CA ILE A 57 -19.68 30.86 -5.32
C ILE A 57 -20.10 32.17 -6.02
N VAL A 58 -21.20 32.79 -5.57
CA VAL A 58 -21.75 34.01 -6.17
C VAL A 58 -20.80 35.23 -6.11
N PRO A 59 -20.11 35.54 -4.99
CA PRO A 59 -19.20 36.68 -4.95
C PRO A 59 -17.92 36.50 -5.80
N VAL A 60 -17.43 35.26 -5.95
CA VAL A 60 -16.22 34.98 -6.76
C VAL A 60 -16.50 35.19 -8.26
N ALA A 61 -17.67 34.76 -8.73
CA ALA A 61 -18.08 34.98 -10.12
C ALA A 61 -18.29 36.48 -10.43
N TYR A 62 -18.77 37.26 -9.45
CA TYR A 62 -18.94 38.71 -9.62
C TYR A 62 -17.60 39.45 -9.75
N LEU A 63 -16.59 39.05 -8.96
CA LEU A 63 -15.24 39.65 -9.01
C LEU A 63 -14.50 39.32 -10.31
N LEU A 64 -14.61 38.08 -10.83
CA LEU A 64 -13.98 37.70 -12.10
C LEU A 64 -14.59 38.45 -13.30
N ASN A 65 -15.89 38.70 -13.28
CA ASN A 65 -16.56 39.44 -14.36
C ASN A 65 -16.23 40.95 -14.37
N SER A 66 -15.88 41.54 -13.21
CA SER A 66 -15.47 42.94 -13.15
C SER A 66 -14.06 43.20 -13.67
N VAL A 67 -13.16 42.22 -13.58
CA VAL A 67 -11.74 42.38 -13.96
C VAL A 67 -11.54 42.23 -15.48
N LEU A 68 -12.38 41.46 -16.17
CA LEU A 68 -12.24 41.22 -17.62
C LEU A 68 -12.83 42.32 -18.52
N ASN A 69 -13.48 43.34 -17.96
CA ASN A 69 -14.14 44.40 -18.74
C ASN A 69 -13.32 45.70 -18.87
N GLU A 70 -12.10 45.78 -18.31
CA GLU A 70 -11.22 46.95 -18.51
C GLU A 70 -10.09 46.67 -19.53
N ALA A 71 -10.31 47.23 -20.72
CA ALA A 71 -9.36 47.64 -21.77
C ALA A 71 -8.85 46.62 -22.83
N PRO A 72 -8.98 46.96 -24.14
CA PRO A 72 -8.28 46.31 -25.24
C PRO A 72 -6.96 47.04 -25.55
N VAL A 73 -5.88 46.29 -25.83
CA VAL A 73 -4.65 46.84 -26.44
C VAL A 73 -4.45 46.20 -27.81
N GLN A 74 -4.45 47.05 -28.83
CA GLN A 74 -4.21 46.71 -30.23
C GLN A 74 -2.72 46.82 -30.59
N GLN A 75 -2.28 45.80 -31.34
CA GLN A 75 -1.56 45.88 -32.63
C GLN A 75 -0.08 46.31 -32.67
N GLY A 76 0.73 45.45 -33.30
CA GLY A 76 2.03 45.80 -33.89
C GLY A 76 2.79 44.61 -34.44
N ASN A 77 2.50 44.21 -35.69
CA ASN A 77 3.34 43.35 -36.52
C ASN A 77 3.97 44.23 -37.61
N PRO A 78 5.22 43.99 -38.04
CA PRO A 78 5.47 44.00 -39.48
C PRO A 78 6.48 42.93 -39.96
N ASP A 79 6.08 42.32 -41.08
CA ASP A 79 6.84 41.96 -42.29
C ASP A 79 8.18 41.21 -42.22
N GLY A 80 8.20 40.07 -42.93
CA GLY A 80 9.08 39.96 -44.10
C GLY A 80 10.08 38.79 -44.14
N ALA A 81 9.93 38.01 -45.20
CA ALA A 81 10.96 37.30 -45.97
C ALA A 81 11.30 35.82 -45.67
N GLU A 82 10.84 35.00 -46.64
CA GLU A 82 11.63 34.01 -47.41
C GLU A 82 11.90 32.61 -46.83
N GLN A 83 11.04 31.70 -47.29
CA GLN A 83 11.30 30.28 -47.50
C GLN A 83 12.37 30.06 -48.59
N PRO A 84 13.25 29.07 -48.45
CA PRO A 84 13.38 28.13 -49.58
C PRO A 84 13.45 26.64 -49.20
N GLN A 85 13.26 25.86 -50.25
CA GLN A 85 12.90 24.46 -50.36
C GLN A 85 13.95 23.43 -49.89
N THR A 86 13.42 22.27 -49.51
CA THR A 86 14.05 20.95 -49.35
C THR A 86 14.84 20.50 -50.58
N PRO A 87 15.85 19.64 -50.40
CA PRO A 87 16.06 18.53 -51.33
C PRO A 87 15.99 17.14 -50.68
N GLN A 88 15.50 16.22 -51.49
CA GLN A 88 15.24 14.79 -51.29
C GLN A 88 16.43 14.00 -50.70
N GLN A 89 16.13 13.00 -49.88
CA GLN A 89 17.03 11.88 -49.62
C GLN A 89 16.42 10.58 -50.18
N GLU A 90 17.22 9.90 -51.01
CA GLU A 90 16.95 8.59 -51.59
C GLU A 90 17.06 7.46 -50.55
N PRO A 91 16.37 6.32 -50.76
CA PRO A 91 16.41 5.18 -49.85
C PRO A 91 17.64 4.31 -50.16
N ILE A 92 18.54 4.13 -49.19
CA ILE A 92 19.64 3.18 -49.31
C ILE A 92 19.24 1.89 -48.60
N GLU A 93 18.82 0.94 -49.43
CA GLU A 93 18.76 -0.49 -49.19
C GLU A 93 20.20 -1.00 -48.95
N SER A 94 20.46 -1.63 -47.80
CA SER A 94 21.70 -2.39 -47.62
C SER A 94 21.45 -3.66 -46.82
N LEU A 95 21.62 -4.75 -47.55
CA LEU A 95 21.65 -6.15 -47.19
C LEU A 95 22.77 -6.45 -46.17
N VAL A 96 22.47 -7.22 -45.12
CA VAL A 96 23.43 -8.15 -44.52
C VAL A 96 22.68 -9.46 -44.11
N PRO A 97 23.19 -10.64 -44.52
CA PRO A 97 22.58 -11.97 -44.27
C PRO A 97 23.06 -12.60 -42.92
N PRO A 98 22.53 -13.79 -42.54
CA PRO A 98 22.54 -14.27 -41.16
C PRO A 98 23.79 -15.07 -40.80
N VAL A 99 24.20 -15.00 -39.54
CA VAL A 99 25.13 -15.95 -38.92
C VAL A 99 24.33 -16.81 -37.96
N LEU A 100 24.31 -18.11 -38.26
CA LEU A 100 23.65 -19.17 -37.53
C LEU A 100 24.77 -19.98 -36.89
N GLU A 101 24.97 -19.80 -35.58
CA GLU A 101 25.84 -20.66 -34.78
C GLU A 101 24.99 -21.41 -33.76
N ASN A 102 25.04 -22.73 -33.90
CA ASN A 102 24.67 -23.71 -32.89
C ASN A 102 25.65 -23.57 -31.71
N PRO A 103 25.26 -23.92 -30.48
CA PRO A 103 25.63 -25.27 -30.07
C PRO A 103 24.59 -25.99 -29.19
N GLU A 104 24.55 -27.31 -29.38
CA GLU A 104 24.09 -28.30 -28.41
C GLU A 104 24.92 -28.22 -27.12
N ALA A 105 24.27 -28.28 -25.96
CA ALA A 105 24.85 -28.80 -24.72
C ALA A 105 23.74 -29.19 -23.73
N ASP A 106 23.69 -30.48 -23.46
CA ASP A 106 23.46 -31.13 -22.15
C ASP A 106 22.51 -30.47 -21.13
N GLU A 107 21.36 -31.09 -20.90
CA GLU A 107 20.65 -31.00 -19.62
C GLU A 107 20.64 -32.37 -18.94
N GLU A 108 21.52 -32.50 -17.94
CA GLU A 108 21.37 -33.44 -16.84
C GLU A 108 20.32 -32.90 -15.86
N THR A 109 19.49 -33.82 -15.38
CA THR A 109 18.53 -33.71 -14.29
C THR A 109 19.08 -33.05 -13.03
N GLU A 110 18.37 -32.08 -12.47
CA GLU A 110 18.41 -31.83 -11.02
C GLU A 110 17.01 -31.48 -10.46
N VAL A 111 16.86 -31.81 -9.20
CA VAL A 111 15.66 -32.17 -8.46
C VAL A 111 14.98 -30.90 -7.93
N THR A 112 13.68 -30.75 -8.16
CA THR A 112 12.85 -29.75 -7.49
C THR A 112 12.64 -30.15 -6.02
N PRO A 113 12.95 -29.28 -5.03
CA PRO A 113 12.45 -29.44 -3.68
C PRO A 113 11.13 -28.68 -3.49
N ASN A 114 10.08 -29.46 -3.20
CA ASN A 114 8.90 -29.16 -2.40
C ASN A 114 8.44 -27.70 -2.30
N GLU A 115 7.34 -27.40 -3.00
CA GLU A 115 6.43 -26.32 -2.69
C GLU A 115 5.79 -26.61 -1.31
N GLU A 116 6.14 -25.82 -0.29
CA GLU A 116 5.33 -25.75 0.93
C GLU A 116 4.03 -25.02 0.57
N GLU A 117 2.95 -25.79 0.48
CA GLU A 117 1.59 -25.33 0.30
C GLU A 117 1.21 -24.45 1.51
N ASN A 118 1.28 -23.12 1.32
CA ASN A 118 0.92 -22.13 2.33
C ASN A 118 -0.61 -22.09 2.46
N ASP A 119 -1.14 -22.72 3.52
CA ASP A 119 -2.57 -22.75 3.85
C ASP A 119 -3.11 -21.30 4.00
N THR A 120 -3.96 -20.86 3.06
CA THR A 120 -4.70 -19.60 3.16
C THR A 120 -5.68 -19.68 4.33
N ALA A 121 -5.72 -18.67 5.20
CA ALA A 121 -6.66 -18.64 6.31
C ALA A 121 -8.11 -18.64 5.79
N ALA A 122 -9.05 -19.09 6.63
CA ALA A 122 -10.47 -19.26 6.25
C ALA A 122 -11.19 -17.95 5.84
N ASP A 123 -10.57 -16.80 6.07
CA ASP A 123 -11.04 -15.47 5.68
C ASP A 123 -10.38 -14.92 4.39
N GLY A 124 -9.44 -15.67 3.79
CA GLY A 124 -8.78 -15.34 2.53
C GLY A 124 -7.45 -14.58 2.66
N VAL A 125 -6.99 -14.26 3.88
CA VAL A 125 -5.65 -13.69 4.10
C VAL A 125 -4.67 -14.86 4.25
N PHE A 126 -3.47 -14.76 3.66
CA PHE A 126 -2.40 -15.71 3.93
C PHE A 126 -2.00 -15.65 5.42
N GLU A 127 -1.57 -16.77 5.99
CA GLU A 127 -0.95 -16.73 7.31
C GLU A 127 0.50 -16.27 7.20
N LEU A 128 0.96 -15.52 8.21
CA LEU A 128 2.39 -15.24 8.38
C LEU A 128 3.05 -16.51 8.92
N THR A 129 4.17 -16.89 8.32
CA THR A 129 5.04 -17.94 8.85
C THR A 129 5.54 -17.54 10.24
N PRO A 130 6.04 -18.49 11.07
CA PRO A 130 6.55 -18.15 12.39
C PRO A 130 7.68 -17.11 12.38
N GLU A 131 8.51 -17.10 11.34
CA GLU A 131 9.59 -16.13 11.16
C GLU A 131 9.05 -14.73 10.83
N GLU A 132 8.14 -14.65 9.86
CA GLU A 132 7.47 -13.40 9.49
C GLU A 132 6.67 -12.81 10.66
N LEU A 133 5.94 -13.65 11.40
CA LEU A 133 5.17 -13.21 12.56
C LEU A 133 6.09 -12.67 13.67
N ALA A 134 7.21 -13.34 13.93
CA ALA A 134 8.18 -12.86 14.91
C ALA A 134 8.82 -11.53 14.50
N ALA A 135 9.19 -11.39 13.22
CA ALA A 135 9.69 -10.14 12.68
C ALA A 135 8.65 -9.03 12.78
N TYR A 136 7.38 -9.31 12.44
CA TYR A 136 6.26 -8.38 12.57
C TYR A 136 6.05 -7.93 14.01
N GLU A 137 6.03 -8.85 14.97
CA GLU A 137 5.80 -8.51 16.38
C GLU A 137 6.95 -7.67 16.96
N ASN A 138 8.20 -7.99 16.62
CA ASN A 138 9.36 -7.22 17.04
C ASN A 138 9.35 -5.82 16.41
N PHE A 139 9.18 -5.75 15.08
CA PHE A 139 9.06 -4.48 14.36
C PHE A 139 7.91 -3.63 14.88
N SER A 140 6.75 -4.22 15.17
CA SER A 140 5.60 -3.48 15.71
C SER A 140 5.83 -2.91 17.11
N ALA A 141 6.83 -3.41 17.85
CA ALA A 141 7.11 -2.98 19.21
C ALA A 141 8.02 -1.75 19.28
N ASP A 142 8.95 -1.60 18.34
CA ASP A 142 9.98 -0.55 18.36
C ASP A 142 10.20 0.18 17.01
N PHE A 143 9.59 -0.29 15.93
CA PHE A 143 9.73 0.19 14.55
C PHE A 143 11.17 0.15 14.02
N ASP A 144 12.02 -0.71 14.58
CA ASP A 144 13.40 -0.88 14.12
C ASP A 144 13.45 -1.76 12.86
N THR A 145 13.87 -1.16 11.73
CA THR A 145 13.99 -1.86 10.43
C THR A 145 15.02 -2.99 10.45
N ALA A 146 15.88 -3.06 11.46
CA ALA A 146 16.77 -4.20 11.67
C ALA A 146 16.02 -5.54 11.77
N HIS A 147 14.78 -5.54 12.28
CA HIS A 147 13.94 -6.74 12.35
C HIS A 147 13.47 -7.23 10.97
N LEU A 148 13.60 -6.42 9.92
CA LEU A 148 13.16 -6.72 8.55
C LEU A 148 14.32 -7.15 7.64
N LYS A 149 15.57 -7.00 8.08
CA LYS A 149 16.77 -7.08 7.23
C LYS A 149 16.98 -8.45 6.56
N ASP A 150 16.59 -9.51 7.26
CA ASP A 150 16.75 -10.89 6.79
C ASP A 150 15.51 -11.39 6.03
N LEU A 151 14.43 -10.60 5.99
CA LEU A 151 13.24 -10.94 5.22
C LEU A 151 13.41 -10.61 3.74
N ASP A 152 12.88 -11.49 2.90
CA ASP A 152 12.75 -11.19 1.48
C ASP A 152 11.63 -10.16 1.21
N PRO A 153 11.62 -9.52 0.03
CA PRO A 153 10.64 -8.49 -0.29
C PRO A 153 9.18 -8.94 -0.21
N ILE A 154 8.88 -10.21 -0.54
CA ILE A 154 7.52 -10.75 -0.49
C ILE A 154 7.09 -10.88 0.96
N SER A 155 7.96 -11.38 1.84
CA SER A 155 7.69 -11.41 3.29
C SER A 155 7.43 -10.02 3.87
N VAL A 156 8.20 -8.99 3.52
CA VAL A 156 7.93 -7.62 3.97
C VAL A 156 6.59 -7.10 3.43
N ALA A 157 6.27 -7.36 2.16
CA ALA A 157 4.96 -6.99 1.60
C ALA A 157 3.81 -7.70 2.31
N LYS A 158 3.99 -8.97 2.68
CA LYS A 158 3.02 -9.72 3.50
C LYS A 158 2.80 -9.05 4.85
N LEU A 159 3.85 -8.55 5.52
CA LEU A 159 3.72 -7.80 6.77
C LEU A 159 2.88 -6.53 6.61
N TYR A 160 3.09 -5.80 5.50
CA TYR A 160 2.33 -4.58 5.20
C TYR A 160 0.85 -4.87 5.01
N VAL A 161 0.53 -5.88 4.18
CA VAL A 161 -0.85 -6.32 3.93
C VAL A 161 -1.48 -6.83 5.21
N TRP A 162 -0.73 -7.56 6.05
CA TRP A 162 -1.19 -8.02 7.36
C TRP A 162 -1.52 -6.86 8.31
N ALA A 163 -0.70 -5.80 8.33
CA ALA A 163 -0.96 -4.60 9.12
C ALA A 163 -2.27 -3.91 8.68
N GLY A 164 -2.46 -3.70 7.38
CA GLY A 164 -3.67 -3.11 6.82
C GLY A 164 -4.92 -3.96 7.08
N TYR A 165 -4.81 -5.28 6.92
CA TYR A 165 -5.90 -6.22 7.22
C TYR A 165 -6.34 -6.15 8.70
N ASN A 166 -5.37 -6.05 9.61
CA ASN A 166 -5.61 -5.90 11.05
C ASN A 166 -5.90 -4.44 11.47
N GLN A 167 -5.97 -3.52 10.51
CA GLN A 167 -6.19 -2.08 10.72
C GLN A 167 -5.16 -1.44 11.66
N ASN A 168 -3.94 -1.97 11.68
CA ASN A 168 -2.81 -1.41 12.41
C ASN A 168 -2.08 -0.39 11.55
N TYR A 169 -2.75 0.74 11.30
CA TYR A 169 -2.26 1.81 10.41
C TYR A 169 -0.93 2.44 10.88
N GLU A 170 -0.60 2.29 12.16
CA GLU A 170 0.69 2.73 12.67
C GLU A 170 1.82 1.84 12.14
N VAL A 171 1.70 0.52 12.27
CA VAL A 171 2.69 -0.43 11.72
C VAL A 171 2.69 -0.39 10.20
N GLU A 172 1.51 -0.27 9.58
CA GLU A 172 1.39 -0.16 8.12
C GLU A 172 2.20 1.02 7.58
N TYR A 173 2.12 2.19 8.22
CA TYR A 173 2.90 3.36 7.83
C TYR A 173 4.40 3.14 8.03
N GLU A 174 4.83 2.56 9.16
CA GLU A 174 6.25 2.35 9.45
C GLU A 174 6.91 1.32 8.51
N LEU A 175 6.10 0.44 7.88
CA LEU A 175 6.56 -0.46 6.82
C LEU A 175 6.75 0.24 5.46
N LEU A 176 6.26 1.48 5.31
CA LEU A 176 6.58 2.31 4.15
C LEU A 176 8.04 2.77 4.23
N THR A 177 8.61 3.11 3.07
CA THR A 177 10.02 3.51 2.99
C THR A 177 10.32 4.76 3.82
N ASP A 178 11.48 4.74 4.49
CA ASP A 178 12.04 5.87 5.24
C ASP A 178 12.93 6.80 4.38
N ARG A 179 13.15 6.45 3.11
CA ARG A 179 13.92 7.24 2.15
C ARG A 179 13.24 8.59 1.91
N GLU A 180 13.88 9.68 2.33
CA GLU A 180 13.34 11.03 2.28
C GLU A 180 12.82 11.43 0.89
N GLU A 181 13.50 11.00 -0.18
CA GLU A 181 13.12 11.29 -1.57
C GLU A 181 11.85 10.57 -2.05
N SER A 182 11.41 9.53 -1.32
CA SER A 182 10.29 8.65 -1.67
C SER A 182 9.08 8.78 -0.75
N ILE A 183 9.19 9.56 0.33
CA ILE A 183 8.08 9.83 1.26
C ILE A 183 7.07 10.78 0.59
N MET A 184 5.80 10.37 0.52
CA MET A 184 4.74 11.18 -0.10
C MET A 184 3.86 11.95 0.89
N TRP A 185 3.67 11.42 2.10
CA TRP A 185 2.91 12.04 3.18
C TRP A 185 3.46 11.58 4.52
N SER A 186 3.18 12.35 5.58
CA SER A 186 3.64 12.08 6.93
C SER A 186 2.79 11.04 7.68
N LYS A 187 3.34 10.49 8.76
CA LYS A 187 2.63 9.56 9.66
C LYS A 187 1.35 10.18 10.21
N GLU A 188 1.41 11.44 10.62
CA GLU A 188 0.25 12.17 11.14
C GLU A 188 -0.86 12.25 10.10
N GLU A 189 -0.52 12.62 8.86
CA GLU A 189 -1.48 12.65 7.74
C GLU A 189 -2.06 11.26 7.46
N HIS A 190 -1.24 10.20 7.46
CA HIS A 190 -1.69 8.83 7.26
C HIS A 190 -2.71 8.38 8.32
N LEU A 191 -2.44 8.73 9.59
CA LEU A 191 -3.31 8.38 10.70
C LEU A 191 -4.60 9.20 10.70
N ASP A 192 -4.57 10.46 10.25
CA ASP A 192 -5.73 11.35 10.16
C ASP A 192 -6.58 11.12 8.90
N MET A 193 -6.11 10.34 7.91
CA MET A 193 -6.93 9.97 6.75
C MET A 193 -8.28 9.42 7.21
N SER A 194 -9.35 9.98 6.64
CA SER A 194 -10.71 9.56 7.00
C SER A 194 -10.89 8.07 6.72
N GLN A 195 -11.81 7.42 7.43
CA GLN A 195 -12.12 6.01 7.19
C GLN A 195 -12.59 5.75 5.75
N ASP A 196 -13.07 6.77 5.03
CA ASP A 196 -13.47 6.64 3.62
C ASP A 196 -12.25 6.52 2.68
N PHE A 197 -11.05 6.94 3.12
CA PHE A 197 -9.80 6.79 2.38
C PHE A 197 -8.98 5.57 2.83
N LYS A 198 -9.31 4.98 3.98
CA LYS A 198 -8.62 3.80 4.50
C LYS A 198 -9.27 2.54 3.94
N SER A 199 -8.45 1.63 3.42
CA SER A 199 -8.95 0.36 2.91
C SER A 199 -9.58 -0.46 4.04
N THR A 200 -10.76 -0.99 3.79
CA THR A 200 -11.37 -2.00 4.66
C THR A 200 -10.62 -3.32 4.55
N PRO A 201 -10.68 -4.21 5.55
CA PRO A 201 -10.03 -5.53 5.47
C PRO A 201 -10.42 -6.32 4.22
N GLN A 202 -11.67 -6.19 3.75
CA GLN A 202 -12.14 -6.84 2.52
C GLN A 202 -11.53 -6.25 1.25
N GLU A 203 -11.27 -4.94 1.23
CA GLU A 203 -10.59 -4.28 0.11
C GLU A 203 -9.10 -4.61 0.07
N VAL A 204 -8.44 -4.65 1.24
CA VAL A 204 -7.04 -5.11 1.37
C VAL A 204 -6.91 -6.52 0.80
N LEU A 205 -7.80 -7.43 1.22
CA LEU A 205 -7.88 -8.79 0.69
C LEU A 205 -8.04 -8.82 -0.82
N ALA A 206 -9.02 -8.09 -1.36
CA ALA A 206 -9.28 -8.09 -2.80
C ALA A 206 -8.11 -7.51 -3.62
N LEU A 207 -7.40 -6.52 -3.08
CA LEU A 207 -6.30 -5.85 -3.77
C LEU A 207 -5.01 -6.67 -3.76
N PHE A 208 -4.73 -7.36 -2.65
CA PHE A 208 -3.46 -8.05 -2.42
C PHE A 208 -3.58 -9.58 -2.38
N ASN A 209 -4.72 -10.14 -2.77
CA ASN A 209 -4.88 -11.58 -2.89
C ASN A 209 -3.74 -12.19 -3.73
N ASN A 210 -3.24 -13.37 -3.34
CA ASN A 210 -2.15 -14.09 -3.99
C ASN A 210 -0.80 -13.33 -4.06
N ILE A 211 -0.59 -12.24 -3.32
CA ILE A 211 0.69 -11.52 -3.32
C ILE A 211 1.85 -12.40 -2.81
N GLU A 212 1.56 -13.34 -1.90
CA GLU A 212 2.49 -14.34 -1.36
C GLU A 212 2.99 -15.31 -2.44
N ASN A 213 2.23 -15.46 -3.52
CA ASN A 213 2.60 -16.28 -4.69
C ASN A 213 3.19 -15.41 -5.82
N GLY A 214 3.48 -14.13 -5.54
CA GLY A 214 4.01 -13.18 -6.50
C GLY A 214 5.47 -13.47 -6.88
N GLU A 215 5.92 -12.79 -7.93
CA GLU A 215 7.32 -12.83 -8.38
C GLU A 215 7.97 -11.48 -8.11
N PHE A 216 9.06 -11.48 -7.33
CA PHE A 216 9.84 -10.28 -7.11
C PHE A 216 10.77 -10.00 -8.29
N ILE A 217 10.71 -8.78 -8.82
CA ILE A 217 11.50 -8.33 -9.97
C ILE A 217 12.29 -7.10 -9.55
N GLN A 218 13.61 -7.21 -9.65
CA GLN A 218 14.56 -6.20 -9.22
C GLN A 218 15.30 -5.60 -10.42
N PRO A 219 14.83 -4.46 -10.97
CA PRO A 219 15.49 -3.81 -12.10
C PRO A 219 16.81 -3.12 -11.73
N ASN A 220 17.02 -2.78 -10.46
CA ASN A 220 18.23 -2.11 -9.97
C ASN A 220 18.52 -2.50 -8.50
N GLU A 221 19.65 -2.06 -7.95
CA GLU A 221 20.13 -2.54 -6.64
C GLU A 221 19.18 -2.21 -5.49
N SER A 222 18.47 -1.08 -5.53
CA SER A 222 17.69 -0.57 -4.38
C SER A 222 16.18 -0.52 -4.62
N GLU A 223 15.69 -0.87 -5.80
CA GLU A 223 14.28 -0.83 -6.16
C GLU A 223 13.83 -2.17 -6.75
N GLY A 224 12.63 -2.56 -6.41
CA GLY A 224 11.99 -3.75 -6.96
C GLY A 224 10.49 -3.62 -6.94
N TYR A 225 9.82 -4.61 -7.52
CA TYR A 225 8.38 -4.74 -7.38
C TYR A 225 7.97 -6.21 -7.39
N ILE A 226 6.89 -6.51 -6.68
CA ILE A 226 6.25 -7.82 -6.71
C ILE A 226 5.18 -7.78 -7.78
N ARG A 227 5.29 -8.70 -8.73
CA ARG A 227 4.28 -8.94 -9.76
C ARG A 227 3.37 -10.08 -9.32
N TYR A 228 2.07 -9.84 -9.27
CA TYR A 228 1.09 -10.84 -8.84
C TYR A 228 -0.27 -10.66 -9.54
N TYR A 229 -1.15 -11.63 -9.35
CA TYR A 229 -2.50 -11.69 -9.94
C TYR A 229 -3.52 -11.91 -8.82
N PRO A 230 -4.30 -10.88 -8.43
CA PRO A 230 -5.28 -11.01 -7.35
C PRO A 230 -6.44 -11.94 -7.66
N THR A 231 -6.65 -12.28 -8.94
CA THR A 231 -7.69 -13.19 -9.40
C THR A 231 -7.06 -14.28 -10.27
N GLU A 232 -7.82 -15.34 -10.54
CA GLU A 232 -7.43 -16.42 -11.46
C GLU A 232 -7.20 -15.93 -12.91
N ASP A 233 -7.68 -14.73 -13.25
CA ASP A 233 -7.42 -14.13 -14.54
C ASP A 233 -5.95 -13.71 -14.65
N LYS A 234 -5.20 -14.36 -15.55
CA LYS A 234 -3.80 -14.02 -15.83
C LYS A 234 -3.64 -13.00 -16.97
N GLY A 235 -4.73 -12.35 -17.38
CA GLY A 235 -4.72 -11.28 -18.36
C GLY A 235 -3.89 -10.07 -17.93
N PRO A 236 -3.42 -9.24 -18.88
CA PRO A 236 -2.58 -8.08 -18.60
C PRO A 236 -3.26 -7.04 -17.70
N GLU A 237 -4.59 -6.92 -17.76
CA GLU A 237 -5.37 -5.98 -16.92
C GLU A 237 -5.56 -6.46 -15.47
N ALA A 238 -5.45 -7.77 -15.25
CA ALA A 238 -5.54 -8.39 -13.92
C ALA A 238 -4.19 -8.37 -13.18
N LYS A 239 -3.09 -8.18 -13.91
CA LYS A 239 -1.75 -8.08 -13.35
C LYS A 239 -1.60 -6.83 -12.48
N LYS A 240 -1.11 -7.02 -11.25
CA LYS A 240 -0.77 -5.93 -10.32
C LYS A 240 0.73 -5.90 -10.06
N GLY A 241 1.20 -4.72 -9.64
CA GLY A 241 2.57 -4.47 -9.21
C GLY A 241 2.54 -3.84 -7.83
N PHE A 242 3.38 -4.34 -6.93
CA PHE A 242 3.57 -3.81 -5.59
C PHE A 242 4.99 -3.30 -5.44
N GLY A 243 5.16 -1.98 -5.28
CA GLY A 243 6.48 -1.36 -5.29
C GLY A 243 7.24 -1.54 -3.99
N MET A 244 8.53 -1.90 -4.11
CA MET A 244 9.45 -2.09 -2.98
C MET A 244 10.68 -1.21 -3.15
N LEU A 245 11.23 -0.74 -2.04
CA LEU A 245 12.47 0.03 -1.96
C LEU A 245 13.32 -0.52 -0.83
N GLN A 246 14.61 -0.73 -1.08
CA GLN A 246 15.56 -1.13 -0.06
C GLN A 246 16.11 0.13 0.61
N ASN A 247 16.07 0.26 1.93
CA ASN A 247 16.62 1.41 2.65
C ASN A 247 18.17 1.38 2.69
N GLU A 248 18.79 2.39 3.32
CA GLU A 248 20.26 2.48 3.40
C GLU A 248 20.90 1.32 4.18
N ASP A 249 20.17 0.72 5.11
CA ASP A 249 20.62 -0.41 5.95
C ASP A 249 20.44 -1.79 5.29
N GLY A 250 19.85 -1.81 4.08
CA GLY A 250 19.63 -3.03 3.29
C GLY A 250 18.32 -3.74 3.57
N ALA A 251 17.42 -3.18 4.38
CA ALA A 251 16.09 -3.74 4.63
C ALA A 251 15.12 -3.30 3.51
N TRP A 252 14.30 -4.23 3.03
CA TRP A 252 13.22 -3.90 2.10
C TRP A 252 12.07 -3.21 2.85
N GLN A 253 11.46 -2.22 2.21
CA GLN A 253 10.29 -1.48 2.67
C GLN A 253 9.34 -1.21 1.49
N VAL A 254 8.10 -0.88 1.82
CA VAL A 254 7.05 -0.64 0.83
C VAL A 254 7.18 0.77 0.25
N ARG A 255 7.11 0.90 -1.07
CA ARG A 255 7.07 2.21 -1.71
C ARG A 255 5.71 2.86 -1.47
N PHE A 256 5.69 4.16 -1.19
CA PHE A 256 4.45 4.94 -1.20
C PHE A 256 3.73 4.78 -2.55
N MET A 257 2.49 4.29 -2.51
CA MET A 257 1.61 4.24 -3.67
C MET A 257 0.69 5.46 -3.67
N PRO A 258 0.41 6.10 -4.82
CA PRO A 258 -0.55 7.18 -4.88
C PRO A 258 -1.90 6.72 -4.32
N LEU A 259 -2.52 7.55 -3.47
CA LEU A 259 -3.90 7.34 -3.02
C LEU A 259 -4.81 7.28 -4.27
N GLN A 260 -5.51 6.16 -4.46
CA GLN A 260 -6.40 5.95 -5.61
C GLN A 260 -7.84 6.37 -5.33
#